data_AF-A0A172U7Z2-F1
#
_entry.id   AF-A0A172U7Z2-F1
#
_cell.length_a   1.000
_cell.length_b   1.000
_cell.length_c   1.000
_cell.angle_alpha   90.00
_cell.angle_beta   90.00
_cell.angle_gamma   90.00
#
_symmetry.space_group_name_H-M   'P 1'
#
loop_
_entity.id
_entity.type
_entity.pdbx_description
1 polymer ?
#
loop_
_entity_poly.entity_id
_entity_poly.type
_entity_poly.pdbx_seq_one_letter_code
_entity_poly.pdbx_strand_id
1 'polypeptide(L)'
;MSDVFAALPTQDLLRRELKVISAIGAVALLSVAVWLGVAERWYMAVFWLLPASAIWCWIGWRTWTLLDLNRAALQAPLYPALGWGNRVTLLRGWLIALAGGCLSIDLSAVPVSWLPAVAYSLAALLDRCDGFLARRGRQVSLLGGELDVQLDALGLVVAPILAIAQGRLHFSYLLLSAAFYLYRWAMQRRQVLGLPIYLLPDNPLRRTLAGFQMGLVTVALWPWLDAELTRAAGVAFMLPVLFGFVADWAVVCGQLSSANYQRLAICSQRSFQPGLRLLTAIVAGLVLPGLAVTDISALSLAVVVVMLSVGFAGRLAALALLLWLGGPGVAVLQPLAQLTLVFAGSWLLMLGSGRASLWGWGDAWVARYDGA
;
A
#
# COMPACT_ATOMS: atom_id res chain seq x y z
N MET A 1 -26.82 -25.58 45.48
CA MET A 1 -25.78 -25.93 44.48
C MET A 1 -25.79 -24.86 43.39
N SER A 2 -25.46 -23.63 43.77
CA SER A 2 -25.51 -22.44 42.91
C SER A 2 -24.23 -21.67 43.17
N ASP A 3 -23.12 -22.25 42.72
CA ASP A 3 -21.80 -21.69 42.91
C ASP A 3 -21.10 -21.57 41.55
N VAL A 4 -20.66 -20.34 41.29
CA VAL A 4 -19.36 -20.04 40.67
C VAL A 4 -19.21 -20.41 39.19
N PHE A 5 -19.90 -19.66 38.33
CA PHE A 5 -19.25 -19.14 37.13
C PHE A 5 -19.04 -17.65 37.34
N ALA A 6 -18.02 -17.30 38.11
CA ALA A 6 -17.50 -15.93 38.09
C ALA A 6 -17.07 -15.65 36.65
N ALA A 7 -17.89 -14.87 35.92
CA ALA A 7 -17.56 -14.47 34.57
C ALA A 7 -16.19 -13.78 34.61
N LEU A 8 -15.20 -14.36 33.93
CA LEU A 8 -13.88 -13.75 33.82
C LEU A 8 -14.04 -12.31 33.34
N PRO A 9 -13.26 -11.35 33.88
CA PRO A 9 -13.29 -9.98 33.39
C PRO A 9 -13.08 -9.98 31.88
N THR A 10 -13.83 -9.17 31.15
CA THR A 10 -13.74 -9.09 29.67
C THR A 10 -12.31 -8.94 29.16
N GLN A 11 -11.46 -8.22 29.89
CA GLN A 11 -10.04 -8.09 29.58
C GLN A 11 -9.27 -9.42 29.61
N ASP A 12 -9.57 -10.33 30.54
CA ASP A 12 -8.89 -11.62 30.65
C ASP A 12 -9.28 -12.57 29.51
N LEU A 13 -10.52 -12.49 29.03
CA LEU A 13 -10.98 -13.20 27.84
C LEU A 13 -10.20 -12.75 26.59
N LEU A 14 -10.07 -11.43 26.40
CA LEU A 14 -9.30 -10.86 25.28
C LEU A 14 -7.82 -11.23 25.35
N ARG A 15 -7.22 -11.19 26.54
CA ARG A 15 -5.83 -11.61 26.77
C ARG A 15 -5.62 -13.09 26.44
N ARG A 16 -6.56 -13.95 26.83
CA ARG A 16 -6.51 -15.38 26.52
C ARG A 16 -6.64 -15.62 25.02
N GLU A 17 -7.60 -14.95 24.37
CA GLU A 17 -7.79 -15.02 22.92
C GLU A 17 -6.51 -14.59 22.17
N LEU A 18 -5.92 -13.46 22.54
CA LEU A 18 -4.68 -12.97 21.93
C LEU A 18 -3.50 -13.94 22.14
N LYS A 19 -3.36 -14.53 23.33
CA LYS A 19 -2.31 -15.54 23.59
C LYS A 19 -2.47 -16.76 22.67
N VAL A 20 -3.70 -17.24 22.50
CA VAL A 20 -3.99 -18.36 21.60
C VAL A 20 -3.64 -18.00 20.15
N ILE A 21 -4.07 -16.84 19.66
CA ILE A 21 -3.74 -16.37 18.31
C ILE A 21 -2.21 -16.22 18.14
N SER A 22 -1.54 -15.64 19.13
CA SER A 22 -0.08 -15.45 19.12
C SER A 22 0.67 -16.78 19.06
N ALA A 23 0.21 -17.78 19.83
CA ALA A 23 0.79 -19.12 19.84
C ALA A 23 0.56 -19.85 18.51
N ILE A 24 -0.66 -19.79 17.95
CA ILE A 24 -0.98 -20.36 16.63
C ILE A 24 -0.08 -19.73 15.56
N GLY A 25 0.07 -18.41 15.57
CA GLY A 25 0.94 -17.70 14.63
C GLY A 25 2.41 -18.12 14.78
N ALA A 26 2.90 -18.30 16.01
CA ALA A 26 4.27 -18.75 16.27
C ALA A 26 4.50 -20.20 15.78
N VAL A 27 3.56 -21.11 16.04
CA VAL A 27 3.62 -22.49 15.52
C VAL A 27 3.60 -22.48 13.98
N ALA A 28 2.76 -21.64 13.36
CA ALA A 28 2.73 -21.53 11.91
C ALA A 28 4.06 -21.01 11.32
N LEU A 29 4.70 -20.01 11.96
CA LEU A 29 6.04 -19.55 11.55
C LEU A 29 7.09 -20.67 11.70
N LEU A 30 7.05 -21.43 12.79
CA LEU A 30 7.94 -22.58 12.98
C LEU A 30 7.74 -23.63 11.89
N SER A 31 6.50 -23.94 11.51
CA SER A 31 6.21 -24.86 10.41
C SER A 31 6.77 -24.37 9.07
N VAL A 32 6.67 -23.06 8.79
CA VAL A 32 7.29 -22.46 7.58
C VAL A 32 8.80 -22.54 7.64
N ALA A 33 9.42 -22.29 8.79
CA ALA A 33 10.87 -22.43 8.97
C ALA A 33 11.34 -23.88 8.78
N VAL A 34 10.62 -24.86 9.33
CA VAL A 34 10.91 -26.30 9.11
C VAL A 34 10.81 -26.63 7.62
N TRP A 35 9.75 -26.18 6.95
CA TRP A 35 9.59 -26.36 5.50
C TRP A 35 10.74 -25.73 4.71
N LEU A 36 11.13 -24.48 5.00
CA LEU A 36 12.28 -23.81 4.38
C LEU A 36 13.60 -24.57 4.63
N GLY A 37 13.78 -25.11 5.84
CA GLY A 37 14.98 -25.87 6.21
C GLY A 37 15.11 -27.19 5.43
N VAL A 38 13.98 -27.81 5.09
CA VAL A 38 13.91 -29.05 4.29
C VAL A 38 13.99 -28.75 2.79
N ALA A 39 13.26 -27.74 2.31
CA ALA A 39 13.17 -27.38 0.89
C ALA A 39 14.45 -26.72 0.37
N GLU A 40 15.11 -25.92 1.21
CA GLU A 40 16.31 -25.18 0.86
C GLU A 40 17.49 -25.61 1.76
N ARG A 41 17.85 -24.81 2.75
CA ARG A 41 18.99 -25.07 3.64
C ARG A 41 18.64 -24.67 5.06
N TRP A 42 19.07 -25.47 6.04
CA TRP A 42 18.75 -25.24 7.46
C TRP A 42 19.14 -23.85 7.98
N TYR A 43 20.25 -23.27 7.51
CA TYR A 43 20.67 -21.94 7.95
C TYR A 43 19.71 -20.84 7.46
N MET A 44 19.11 -21.00 6.28
CA MET A 44 18.11 -20.06 5.77
C MET A 44 16.88 -20.05 6.66
N ALA A 45 16.44 -21.23 7.13
CA ALA A 45 15.34 -21.33 8.08
C ALA A 45 15.63 -20.55 9.37
N VAL A 46 16.85 -20.66 9.91
CA VAL A 46 17.26 -19.93 11.12
C VAL A 46 17.29 -18.42 10.86
N PHE A 47 17.96 -17.96 9.80
CA PHE A 47 18.03 -16.54 9.48
C PHE A 47 16.69 -15.93 9.11
N TRP A 48 15.79 -16.71 8.52
CA TRP A 48 14.42 -16.29 8.21
C TRP A 48 13.54 -16.19 9.47
N LEU A 49 13.66 -17.16 10.38
CA LEU A 49 12.81 -17.24 11.57
C LEU A 49 13.07 -16.09 12.55
N LEU A 50 14.28 -15.56 12.62
CA LEU A 50 14.65 -14.46 13.51
C LEU A 50 13.83 -13.18 13.26
N PRO A 51 13.89 -12.52 12.09
CA PRO A 51 13.10 -11.33 11.81
C PRO A 51 11.59 -11.62 11.78
N ALA A 52 11.16 -12.80 11.29
CA ALA A 52 9.74 -13.17 11.30
C ALA A 52 9.18 -13.22 12.72
N SER A 53 9.90 -13.87 13.64
CA SER A 53 9.51 -13.97 15.05
C SER A 53 9.57 -12.61 15.73
N ALA A 54 10.59 -11.80 15.46
CA ALA A 54 10.71 -10.46 16.04
C ALA A 54 9.53 -9.56 15.64
N ILE A 55 9.14 -9.57 14.37
CA ILE A 55 7.98 -8.83 13.87
C ILE A 55 6.69 -9.36 14.51
N TRP A 56 6.49 -10.68 14.56
CA TRP A 56 5.29 -11.27 15.16
C TRP A 56 5.18 -10.98 16.67
N CYS A 57 6.27 -11.09 17.41
CA CYS A 57 6.34 -10.72 18.82
C CYS A 57 6.03 -9.23 19.02
N TRP A 58 6.56 -8.36 18.15
CA TRP A 58 6.24 -6.94 18.18
C TRP A 58 4.74 -6.70 17.95
N ILE A 59 4.13 -7.33 16.94
CA ILE A 59 2.68 -7.22 16.67
C ILE A 59 1.88 -7.69 17.88
N GLY A 60 2.19 -8.87 18.43
CA GLY A 60 1.50 -9.42 19.61
C GLY A 60 1.63 -8.51 20.83
N TRP A 61 2.82 -7.96 21.08
CA TRP A 61 3.06 -6.99 22.15
C TRP A 61 2.27 -5.69 21.93
N ARG A 62 2.27 -5.14 20.71
CA ARG A 62 1.49 -3.95 20.37
C ARG A 62 0.00 -4.17 20.56
N THR A 63 -0.55 -5.26 20.05
CA THR A 63 -1.95 -5.62 20.27
C THR A 63 -2.26 -5.76 21.75
N TRP A 64 -1.36 -6.40 22.53
CA TRP A 64 -1.52 -6.53 23.98
C TRP A 64 -1.63 -5.18 24.68
N THR A 65 -0.76 -4.22 24.34
CA THR A 65 -0.78 -2.87 24.92
C THR A 65 -2.02 -2.05 24.53
N LEU A 66 -2.71 -2.43 23.46
CA LEU A 66 -3.86 -1.71 22.92
C LEU A 66 -5.19 -2.44 23.18
N LEU A 67 -5.20 -3.59 23.86
CA LEU A 67 -6.42 -4.37 24.10
C LEU A 67 -7.55 -3.56 24.74
N ASP A 68 -7.19 -2.56 25.55
CA ASP A 68 -8.16 -1.66 26.18
C ASP A 68 -8.94 -0.82 25.16
N LEU A 69 -8.44 -0.67 23.94
CA LEU A 69 -9.13 0.00 22.83
C LEU A 69 -10.11 -0.92 22.10
N ASN A 70 -10.31 -2.18 22.49
CA ASN A 70 -11.27 -3.09 21.85
C ASN A 70 -12.72 -2.73 22.21
N ARG A 71 -13.16 -1.54 21.78
CA ARG A 71 -14.45 -0.91 22.05
C ARG A 71 -14.82 0.04 20.90
N ALA A 72 -16.10 0.35 20.75
CA ALA A 72 -16.58 1.22 19.67
C ALA A 72 -16.12 2.68 19.82
N ALA A 73 -16.11 3.20 21.05
CA ALA A 73 -15.72 4.55 21.41
C ALA A 73 -15.09 4.55 22.82
N LEU A 74 -14.38 5.59 23.20
CA LEU A 74 -13.67 5.65 24.49
C LEU A 74 -14.59 5.39 25.70
N GLN A 75 -15.83 5.89 25.63
CA GLN A 75 -16.86 5.74 26.66
C GLN A 75 -17.68 4.45 26.53
N ALA A 76 -17.53 3.69 25.46
CA ALA A 76 -18.27 2.45 25.24
C ALA A 76 -17.66 1.27 26.04
N PRO A 77 -18.47 0.26 26.40
CA PRO A 77 -17.95 -0.95 27.03
C PRO A 77 -17.01 -1.72 26.09
N LEU A 78 -16.09 -2.48 26.69
CA LEU A 78 -15.21 -3.39 25.97
C LEU A 78 -16.01 -4.52 25.30
N TYR A 79 -15.62 -4.88 24.08
CA TYR A 79 -16.15 -6.06 23.43
C TYR A 79 -15.61 -7.34 24.09
N PRO A 80 -16.44 -8.39 24.22
CA PRO A 80 -16.06 -9.65 24.88
C PRO A 80 -15.05 -10.49 24.09
N ALA A 81 -14.90 -10.22 22.80
CA ALA A 81 -13.97 -10.88 21.89
C ALA A 81 -13.34 -9.85 20.95
N LEU A 82 -12.20 -10.20 20.35
CA LEU A 82 -11.54 -9.34 19.34
C LEU A 82 -12.43 -9.11 18.12
N GLY A 83 -13.29 -10.08 17.78
CA GLY A 83 -14.13 -10.01 16.58
C GLY A 83 -13.37 -10.36 15.30
N TRP A 84 -14.13 -10.60 14.23
CA TRP A 84 -13.55 -11.05 12.95
C TRP A 84 -12.68 -10.01 12.26
N GLY A 85 -13.00 -8.71 12.38
CA GLY A 85 -12.16 -7.64 11.83
C GLY A 85 -10.74 -7.69 12.40
N ASN A 86 -10.60 -7.56 13.72
CA ASN A 86 -9.29 -7.60 14.38
C ASN A 86 -8.54 -8.92 14.18
N ARG A 87 -9.24 -10.07 14.09
CA ARG A 87 -8.61 -11.36 13.78
C ARG A 87 -8.01 -11.38 12.37
N VAL A 88 -8.70 -10.83 11.38
CA VAL A 88 -8.17 -10.70 10.01
C VAL A 88 -7.03 -9.69 9.95
N THR A 89 -7.12 -8.59 10.69
CA THR A 89 -6.01 -7.64 10.84
C THR A 89 -4.78 -8.31 11.46
N LEU A 90 -4.94 -9.18 12.47
CA LEU A 90 -3.84 -9.97 13.03
C LEU A 90 -3.27 -11.00 12.04
N LEU A 91 -4.13 -11.65 11.24
CA LEU A 91 -3.69 -12.52 10.15
C LEU A 91 -2.88 -11.75 9.10
N ARG A 92 -3.31 -10.54 8.74
CA ARG A 92 -2.55 -9.62 7.88
C ARG A 92 -1.18 -9.32 8.48
N GLY A 93 -1.13 -8.99 9.78
CA GLY A 93 0.11 -8.79 10.51
C GLY A 93 1.03 -10.02 10.49
N TRP A 94 0.46 -11.22 10.62
CA TRP A 94 1.21 -12.48 10.49
C TRP A 94 1.81 -12.68 9.09
N LEU A 95 1.06 -12.34 8.03
CA LEU A 95 1.57 -12.38 6.66
C LEU A 95 2.70 -11.38 6.42
N ILE A 96 2.62 -10.18 7.03
CA ILE A 96 3.71 -9.20 7.01
C ILE A 96 4.94 -9.74 7.75
N ALA A 97 4.75 -10.42 8.89
CA ALA A 97 5.85 -11.08 9.61
C ALA A 97 6.49 -12.20 8.77
N LEU A 98 5.67 -13.00 8.07
CA LEU A 98 6.13 -14.04 7.15
C LEU A 98 6.96 -13.46 6.00
N ALA A 99 6.50 -12.37 5.38
CA ALA A 99 7.27 -11.63 4.38
C ALA A 99 8.57 -11.07 4.97
N GLY A 100 8.49 -10.44 6.14
CA GLY A 100 9.62 -9.85 6.85
C GLY A 100 10.69 -10.85 7.28
N GLY A 101 10.32 -12.12 7.45
CA GLY A 101 11.27 -13.22 7.56
C GLY A 101 12.32 -13.22 6.44
N CYS A 102 11.90 -12.84 5.23
CA CYS A 102 12.76 -12.88 4.07
C CYS A 102 13.79 -11.74 4.01
N LEU A 103 13.78 -10.80 4.96
CA LEU A 103 14.72 -9.67 4.99
C LEU A 103 16.18 -10.09 5.24
N SER A 104 16.40 -11.24 5.86
CA SER A 104 17.73 -11.74 6.25
C SER A 104 18.23 -12.89 5.38
N ILE A 105 17.53 -13.20 4.29
CA ILE A 105 17.93 -14.24 3.33
C ILE A 105 18.07 -13.64 1.94
N ASP A 106 19.03 -14.15 1.18
CA ASP A 106 19.16 -13.80 -0.24
C ASP A 106 18.16 -14.63 -1.06
N LEU A 107 17.15 -13.95 -1.61
CA LEU A 107 16.10 -14.57 -2.42
C LEU A 107 16.48 -14.68 -3.91
N SER A 108 17.56 -14.04 -4.35
CA SER A 108 17.91 -13.94 -5.78
C SER A 108 18.29 -15.29 -6.39
N ALA A 109 18.82 -16.21 -5.57
CA ALA A 109 19.35 -17.49 -6.02
C ALA A 109 18.44 -18.69 -5.68
N VAL A 110 17.23 -18.46 -5.17
CA VAL A 110 16.45 -19.50 -4.48
C VAL A 110 15.02 -19.64 -5.04
N PRO A 111 14.51 -20.88 -5.25
CA PRO A 111 13.14 -21.13 -5.73
C PRO A 111 12.01 -20.52 -4.91
N VAL A 112 12.24 -20.16 -3.64
CA VAL A 112 11.23 -19.54 -2.75
C VAL A 112 11.11 -18.02 -2.87
N SER A 113 11.67 -17.40 -3.91
CA SER A 113 11.61 -15.95 -4.17
C SER A 113 10.19 -15.37 -4.27
N TRP A 114 9.19 -16.21 -4.60
CA TRP A 114 7.77 -15.83 -4.66
C TRP A 114 7.10 -15.71 -3.27
N LEU A 115 7.68 -16.28 -2.22
CA LEU A 115 7.10 -16.33 -0.88
C LEU A 115 6.71 -14.94 -0.34
N PRO A 116 7.60 -13.92 -0.30
CA PRO A 116 7.22 -12.59 0.17
C PRO A 116 6.17 -11.92 -0.72
N ALA A 117 6.19 -12.18 -2.03
CA ALA A 117 5.22 -11.64 -2.98
C ALA A 117 3.81 -12.16 -2.68
N VAL A 118 3.66 -13.48 -2.50
CA VAL A 118 2.38 -14.10 -2.14
C VAL A 118 1.92 -13.62 -0.77
N ALA A 119 2.80 -13.62 0.23
CA ALA A 119 2.48 -13.20 1.59
C ALA A 119 1.96 -11.76 1.63
N TYR A 120 2.68 -10.82 1.01
CA TYR A 120 2.30 -9.43 0.99
C TYR A 120 1.07 -9.17 0.11
N SER A 121 0.91 -9.90 -1.02
CA SER A 121 -0.30 -9.82 -1.85
C SER A 121 -1.55 -10.23 -1.07
N LEU A 122 -1.46 -11.34 -0.30
CA LEU A 122 -2.55 -11.79 0.56
C LEU A 122 -2.81 -10.78 1.68
N ALA A 123 -1.76 -10.23 2.29
CA ALA A 123 -1.89 -9.17 3.30
C ALA A 123 -2.65 -7.96 2.73
N ALA A 124 -2.30 -7.52 1.52
CA ALA A 124 -2.94 -6.40 0.85
C ALA A 124 -4.39 -6.67 0.44
N LEU A 125 -4.73 -7.93 0.12
CA LEU A 125 -6.11 -8.32 -0.16
C LEU A 125 -6.95 -8.31 1.13
N LEU A 126 -6.40 -8.84 2.23
CA LEU A 126 -7.08 -8.94 3.52
C LEU A 126 -7.36 -7.59 4.17
N ASP A 127 -6.59 -6.56 3.83
CA ASP A 127 -6.81 -5.16 4.26
C ASP A 127 -8.18 -4.61 3.89
N ARG A 128 -8.79 -5.12 2.82
CA ARG A 128 -10.16 -4.75 2.48
C ARG A 128 -11.20 -5.59 3.22
N CYS A 129 -10.83 -6.84 3.52
CA CYS A 129 -11.70 -7.80 4.15
C CYS A 129 -11.94 -7.47 5.63
N ASP A 130 -10.94 -6.97 6.36
CA ASP A 130 -11.09 -6.69 7.79
C ASP A 130 -12.12 -5.58 8.06
N GLY A 131 -12.10 -4.48 7.31
CA GLY A 131 -13.04 -3.38 7.42
C GLY A 131 -14.45 -3.80 7.00
N PHE A 132 -14.57 -4.63 5.97
CA PHE A 132 -15.86 -5.22 5.56
C PHE A 132 -16.44 -6.13 6.66
N LEU A 133 -15.62 -7.02 7.23
CA LEU A 133 -16.03 -7.94 8.29
C LEU A 133 -16.38 -7.20 9.59
N ALA A 134 -15.64 -6.14 9.93
CA ALA A 134 -15.93 -5.30 11.09
C ALA A 134 -17.31 -4.62 10.96
N ARG A 135 -17.64 -4.07 9.79
CA ARG A 135 -18.94 -3.45 9.51
C ARG A 135 -20.07 -4.48 9.50
N ARG A 136 -19.88 -5.60 8.80
CA ARG A 136 -20.87 -6.69 8.73
C ARG A 136 -21.13 -7.32 10.09
N GLY A 137 -20.09 -7.46 10.91
CA GLY A 137 -20.18 -7.96 12.28
C GLY A 137 -20.63 -6.92 13.32
N ARG A 138 -20.88 -5.67 12.92
CA ARG A 138 -21.19 -4.53 13.81
C ARG A 138 -20.21 -4.39 15.00
N GLN A 139 -18.95 -4.72 14.76
CA GLN A 139 -17.85 -4.68 15.74
C GLN A 139 -16.70 -3.82 15.20
N VAL A 140 -17.00 -2.58 14.85
CA VAL A 140 -15.96 -1.58 14.56
C VAL A 140 -15.36 -1.15 15.90
N SER A 141 -14.03 -1.24 16.04
CA SER A 141 -13.33 -0.95 17.29
C SER A 141 -12.19 0.04 17.11
N LEU A 142 -11.88 0.82 18.15
CA LEU A 142 -10.72 1.71 18.18
C LEU A 142 -9.41 0.93 18.06
N LEU A 143 -9.34 -0.27 18.66
CA LEU A 143 -8.22 -1.20 18.52
C LEU A 143 -7.96 -1.54 17.05
N GLY A 144 -9.02 -1.89 16.31
CA GLY A 144 -8.91 -2.23 14.90
C GLY A 144 -8.33 -1.08 14.08
N GLY A 145 -8.83 0.15 14.28
CA GLY A 145 -8.31 1.32 13.58
C GLY A 145 -6.83 1.64 13.90
N GLU A 146 -6.41 1.51 15.16
CA GLU A 146 -5.00 1.76 15.51
C GLU A 146 -4.07 0.63 15.04
N LEU A 147 -4.51 -0.63 15.08
CA LEU A 147 -3.75 -1.76 14.54
C LEU A 147 -3.61 -1.66 13.02
N ASP A 148 -4.68 -1.30 12.32
CA ASP A 148 -4.71 -1.11 10.87
C ASP A 148 -3.59 -0.14 10.43
N VAL A 149 -3.57 1.04 11.05
CA VAL A 149 -2.53 2.07 10.81
C VAL A 149 -1.12 1.56 11.14
N GLN A 150 -0.94 0.83 12.25
CA GLN A 150 0.38 0.32 12.64
C GLN A 150 0.89 -0.78 11.71
N LEU A 151 0.02 -1.68 11.26
CA LEU A 151 0.38 -2.76 10.36
C LEU A 151 0.62 -2.25 8.94
N ASP A 152 -0.14 -1.26 8.48
CA ASP A 152 0.09 -0.62 7.18
C ASP A 152 1.44 0.10 7.16
N ALA A 153 1.76 0.83 8.23
CA ALA A 153 3.06 1.47 8.38
C ALA A 153 4.21 0.44 8.39
N LEU A 154 4.04 -0.68 9.10
CA LEU A 154 4.99 -1.78 9.11
C LEU A 154 5.16 -2.40 7.71
N GLY A 155 4.05 -2.64 7.00
CA GLY A 155 4.06 -3.16 5.63
C GLY A 155 4.77 -2.21 4.66
N LEU A 156 4.57 -0.89 4.81
CA LEU A 156 5.26 0.16 4.06
C LEU A 156 6.77 0.21 4.33
N VAL A 157 7.28 -0.49 5.34
CA VAL A 157 8.73 -0.63 5.58
C VAL A 157 9.21 -1.98 5.06
N VAL A 158 8.59 -3.07 5.51
CA VAL A 158 9.04 -4.44 5.23
C VAL A 158 9.05 -4.71 3.73
N ALA A 159 7.94 -4.45 3.04
CA ALA A 159 7.80 -4.83 1.64
C ALA A 159 8.69 -3.99 0.70
N PRO A 160 8.85 -2.66 0.87
CA PRO A 160 9.82 -1.91 0.08
C PRO A 160 11.26 -2.32 0.31
N ILE A 161 11.67 -2.64 1.55
CA ILE A 161 13.03 -3.13 1.80
C ILE A 161 13.27 -4.46 1.05
N LEU A 162 12.31 -5.39 1.08
CA LEU A 162 12.39 -6.63 0.31
C LEU A 162 12.51 -6.37 -1.20
N ALA A 163 11.67 -5.48 -1.73
CA ALA A 163 11.70 -5.12 -3.15
C ALA A 163 13.03 -4.45 -3.56
N ILE A 164 13.64 -3.64 -2.68
CA ILE A 164 14.97 -3.06 -2.90
C ILE A 164 16.05 -4.14 -2.86
N ALA A 165 15.98 -5.06 -1.88
CA ALA A 165 16.92 -6.18 -1.77
C ALA A 165 16.89 -7.09 -3.01
N GLN A 166 15.73 -7.22 -3.66
CA GLN A 166 15.56 -7.93 -4.92
C GLN A 166 15.91 -7.10 -6.18
N GLY A 167 16.38 -5.85 -6.02
CA GLY A 167 16.71 -4.95 -7.13
C GLY A 167 15.50 -4.39 -7.90
N ARG A 168 14.28 -4.54 -7.36
CA ARG A 168 13.01 -4.19 -8.01
C ARG A 168 12.57 -2.74 -7.76
N LEU A 169 12.98 -2.17 -6.62
CA LEU A 169 12.73 -0.77 -6.28
C LEU A 169 14.05 -0.03 -6.04
N HIS A 170 14.05 1.27 -6.33
CA HIS A 170 15.18 2.14 -6.01
C HIS A 170 15.15 2.52 -4.52
N PHE A 171 16.32 2.65 -3.89
CA PHE A 171 16.43 2.93 -2.44
C PHE A 171 15.71 4.22 -2.01
N SER A 172 15.59 5.19 -2.92
CA SER A 172 14.87 6.44 -2.65
C SER A 172 13.42 6.21 -2.24
N TYR A 173 12.80 5.08 -2.63
CA TYR A 173 11.44 4.74 -2.22
C TYR A 173 11.26 4.67 -0.69
N LEU A 174 12.33 4.38 0.07
CA LEU A 174 12.29 4.40 1.53
C LEU A 174 12.02 5.79 2.13
N LEU A 175 12.17 6.87 1.35
CA LEU A 175 11.73 8.20 1.77
C LEU A 175 10.23 8.21 2.10
N LEU A 176 9.43 7.43 1.36
CA LEU A 176 8.00 7.29 1.64
C LEU A 176 7.75 6.57 2.96
N SER A 177 8.47 5.47 3.20
CA SER A 177 8.42 4.73 4.46
C SER A 177 8.78 5.64 5.63
N ALA A 178 9.85 6.44 5.49
CA ALA A 178 10.29 7.40 6.49
C ALA A 178 9.30 8.56 6.70
N ALA A 179 8.68 9.06 5.62
CA ALA A 179 7.76 10.20 5.67
C ALA A 179 6.61 9.98 6.66
N PHE A 180 6.03 8.77 6.71
CA PHE A 180 4.97 8.44 7.68
C PHE A 180 5.44 8.59 9.13
N TYR A 181 6.59 8.00 9.48
CA TYR A 181 7.11 8.06 10.85
C TYR A 181 7.56 9.47 11.23
N LEU A 182 8.21 10.18 10.30
CA LEU A 182 8.59 11.58 10.49
C LEU A 182 7.37 12.47 10.71
N TYR A 183 6.30 12.27 9.93
CA TYR A 183 5.06 13.01 10.08
C TYR A 183 4.41 12.73 11.45
N ARG A 184 4.30 11.46 11.87
CA ARG A 184 3.77 11.09 13.18
C ARG A 184 4.60 11.68 14.33
N TRP A 185 5.92 11.59 14.24
CA TRP A 185 6.84 12.16 15.23
C TRP A 185 6.73 13.69 15.30
N ALA A 186 6.68 14.36 14.15
CA ALA A 186 6.58 15.82 14.09
C ALA A 186 5.24 16.32 14.67
N MET A 187 4.15 15.58 14.43
CA MET A 187 2.84 15.83 15.06
C MET A 187 2.92 15.70 16.59
N GLN A 188 3.46 14.60 17.10
CA GLN A 188 3.61 14.38 18.55
C GLN A 188 4.48 15.46 19.19
N ARG A 189 5.59 15.85 18.55
CA ARG A 189 6.47 16.91 19.04
C ARG A 189 5.75 18.25 19.11
N ARG A 190 4.93 18.61 18.11
CA ARG A 190 4.10 19.82 18.16
C ARG A 190 3.08 19.78 19.29
N GLN A 191 2.43 18.65 19.51
CA GLN A 191 1.47 18.47 20.62
C GLN A 191 2.14 18.69 21.98
N VAL A 192 3.32 18.08 22.20
CA VAL A 192 4.08 18.25 23.45
C VAL A 192 4.55 19.69 23.65
N LEU A 193 4.88 20.39 22.57
CA LEU A 193 5.28 21.80 22.61
C LEU A 193 4.08 22.78 22.71
N GLY A 194 2.84 22.29 22.74
CA GLY A 194 1.64 23.14 22.78
C GLY A 194 1.43 24.01 21.54
N LEU A 195 2.08 23.67 20.43
CA LEU A 195 1.95 24.42 19.18
C LEU A 195 0.59 24.14 18.52
N PRO A 196 -0.02 25.13 17.83
CA PRO A 196 -1.29 24.92 17.15
C PRO A 196 -1.15 23.86 16.05
N ILE A 197 -2.14 22.98 15.99
CA ILE A 197 -2.27 21.94 14.97
C ILE A 197 -3.56 22.21 14.21
N TYR A 198 -3.42 22.69 12.99
CA TYR A 198 -4.57 22.97 12.14
C TYR A 198 -5.11 21.65 11.55
N LEU A 199 -6.43 21.53 11.52
CA LEU A 199 -7.11 20.36 10.96
C LEU A 199 -6.89 20.29 9.46
N LEU A 200 -6.51 19.11 8.96
CA LEU A 200 -6.40 18.88 7.53
C LEU A 200 -7.80 18.86 6.92
N PRO A 201 -8.00 19.46 5.73
CA PRO A 201 -9.22 19.27 4.97
C PRO A 201 -9.35 17.81 4.55
N ASP A 202 -10.59 17.32 4.44
CA ASP A 202 -10.88 16.01 3.88
C ASP A 202 -10.40 15.93 2.43
N ASN A 203 -9.59 14.91 2.14
CA ASN A 203 -9.03 14.70 0.81
C ASN A 203 -9.03 13.19 0.48
N PRO A 204 -9.95 12.72 -0.39
CA PRO A 204 -10.03 11.30 -0.77
C PRO A 204 -8.79 10.82 -1.54
N LEU A 205 -7.99 11.74 -2.10
CA LEU A 205 -6.75 11.39 -2.78
C LEU A 205 -5.74 10.74 -1.83
N ARG A 206 -5.70 11.09 -0.53
CA ARG A 206 -4.73 10.48 0.40
C ARG A 206 -4.87 8.96 0.47
N ARG A 207 -6.11 8.48 0.59
CA ARG A 207 -6.43 7.05 0.63
C ARG A 207 -6.17 6.38 -0.71
N THR A 208 -6.57 7.03 -1.79
CA THR A 208 -6.34 6.55 -3.17
C THR A 208 -4.85 6.35 -3.44
N LEU A 209 -4.04 7.36 -3.10
CA LEU A 209 -2.59 7.33 -3.26
C LEU A 209 -1.96 6.20 -2.44
N ALA A 210 -2.35 6.02 -1.19
CA ALA A 210 -1.88 4.92 -0.35
C ALA A 210 -2.21 3.54 -0.96
N GLY A 211 -3.44 3.36 -1.47
CA GLY A 211 -3.83 2.13 -2.16
C GLY A 211 -3.02 1.84 -3.41
N PHE A 212 -2.65 2.86 -4.19
CA PHE A 212 -1.74 2.70 -5.34
C PHE A 212 -0.32 2.33 -4.91
N GLN A 213 0.19 2.87 -3.79
CA GLN A 213 1.51 2.46 -3.27
C GLN A 213 1.49 1.00 -2.83
N MET A 214 0.47 0.61 -2.09
CA MET A 214 0.29 -0.78 -1.67
C MET A 214 0.22 -1.72 -2.89
N GLY A 215 -0.53 -1.34 -3.93
CA GLY A 215 -0.61 -2.09 -5.18
C GLY A 215 0.73 -2.17 -5.92
N LEU A 216 1.46 -1.06 -6.04
CA LEU A 216 2.77 -1.03 -6.68
C LEU A 216 3.76 -1.94 -5.96
N VAL A 217 3.87 -1.85 -4.63
CA VAL A 217 4.80 -2.68 -3.85
C VAL A 217 4.44 -4.15 -3.96
N THR A 218 3.14 -4.47 -3.95
CA THR A 218 2.65 -5.83 -4.18
C THR A 218 3.10 -6.37 -5.53
N VAL A 219 2.88 -5.60 -6.59
CA VAL A 219 3.25 -5.92 -7.96
C VAL A 219 4.78 -6.05 -8.08
N ALA A 220 5.55 -5.13 -7.49
CA ALA A 220 7.01 -5.09 -7.54
C ALA A 220 7.71 -6.32 -6.93
N LEU A 221 7.10 -6.97 -5.94
CA LEU A 221 7.63 -8.19 -5.32
C LEU A 221 7.51 -9.42 -6.24
N TRP A 222 6.64 -9.39 -7.24
CA TRP A 222 6.49 -10.53 -8.15
C TRP A 222 7.65 -10.61 -9.14
N PRO A 223 8.24 -11.82 -9.33
CA PRO A 223 9.44 -11.98 -10.13
C PRO A 223 9.23 -11.79 -11.64
N TRP A 224 7.99 -11.82 -12.13
CA TRP A 224 7.67 -11.77 -13.56
C TRP A 224 7.74 -10.36 -14.19
N LEU A 225 7.89 -9.30 -13.39
CA LEU A 225 7.97 -7.93 -13.93
C LEU A 225 9.40 -7.56 -14.28
N ASP A 226 9.53 -6.65 -15.24
CA ASP A 226 10.82 -6.04 -15.51
C ASP A 226 11.29 -5.17 -14.33
N ALA A 227 12.55 -5.36 -13.93
CA ALA A 227 13.12 -4.68 -12.77
C ALA A 227 13.49 -3.22 -13.07
N GLU A 228 13.79 -2.86 -14.33
CA GLU A 228 14.06 -1.46 -14.71
C GLU A 228 12.79 -0.63 -14.69
N LEU A 229 11.72 -1.14 -15.30
CA LEU A 229 10.40 -0.53 -15.26
C LEU A 229 9.91 -0.35 -13.83
N THR A 230 10.01 -1.39 -13.00
CA THR A 230 9.54 -1.34 -11.61
C THR A 230 10.34 -0.34 -10.78
N ARG A 231 11.65 -0.23 -11.00
CA ARG A 231 12.49 0.80 -10.34
C ARG A 231 12.07 2.22 -10.73
N ALA A 232 11.88 2.47 -12.03
CA ALA A 232 11.44 3.78 -12.53
C ALA A 232 10.02 4.12 -12.05
N ALA A 233 9.09 3.16 -12.12
CA ALA A 233 7.73 3.30 -11.61
C ALA A 233 7.72 3.55 -10.10
N GLY A 234 8.57 2.88 -9.33
CA GLY A 234 8.81 3.15 -7.91
C GLY A 234 9.05 4.63 -7.61
N VAL A 235 10.02 5.23 -8.31
CA VAL A 235 10.32 6.66 -8.17
C VAL A 235 9.14 7.53 -8.62
N ALA A 236 8.53 7.22 -9.76
CA ALA A 236 7.41 7.97 -10.30
C ALA A 236 6.20 7.98 -9.34
N PHE A 237 5.84 6.83 -8.78
CA PHE A 237 4.72 6.68 -7.85
C PHE A 237 5.00 7.34 -6.50
N MET A 238 6.26 7.35 -6.04
CA MET A 238 6.62 7.96 -4.77
C MET A 238 6.38 9.48 -4.75
N LEU A 239 6.69 10.17 -5.86
CA LEU A 239 6.74 11.64 -5.89
C LEU A 239 5.40 12.34 -5.55
N PRO A 240 4.24 11.96 -6.13
CA PRO A 240 2.96 12.60 -5.76
C PRO A 240 2.59 12.39 -4.29
N VAL A 241 2.97 11.25 -3.71
CA VAL A 241 2.65 10.95 -2.30
C VAL A 241 3.53 11.77 -1.36
N LEU A 242 4.84 11.86 -1.63
CA LEU A 242 5.74 12.74 -0.87
C LEU A 242 5.31 14.20 -0.98
N PHE A 243 4.90 14.65 -2.16
CA PHE A 243 4.33 15.98 -2.33
C PHE A 243 3.09 16.18 -1.46
N GLY A 244 2.20 15.17 -1.39
CA GLY A 244 1.05 15.15 -0.49
C GLY A 244 1.43 15.34 0.98
N PHE A 245 2.42 14.58 1.47
CA PHE A 245 2.92 14.72 2.84
C PHE A 245 3.47 16.13 3.14
N VAL A 246 4.22 16.72 2.20
CA VAL A 246 4.76 18.08 2.35
C VAL A 246 3.63 19.11 2.37
N ALA A 247 2.66 19.01 1.46
CA ALA A 247 1.52 19.91 1.41
C ALA A 247 0.66 19.82 2.68
N ASP A 248 0.39 18.59 3.14
CA ASP A 248 -0.36 18.32 4.36
C ASP A 248 0.37 18.86 5.60
N TRP A 249 1.71 18.72 5.65
CA TRP A 249 2.51 19.29 6.72
C TRP A 249 2.49 20.83 6.72
N ALA A 250 2.50 21.47 5.54
CA ALA A 250 2.37 22.92 5.42
C ALA A 250 1.01 23.43 5.94
N VAL A 251 -0.07 22.68 5.74
CA VAL A 251 -1.40 22.97 6.30
C VAL A 251 -1.38 22.82 7.83
N VAL A 252 -0.85 21.70 8.35
CA VAL A 252 -0.70 21.47 9.81
C VAL A 252 0.09 22.60 10.47
N CYS A 253 1.09 23.12 9.77
CA CYS A 253 1.92 24.21 10.25
C CYS A 253 1.26 25.59 10.17
N GLY A 254 0.11 25.73 9.50
CA GLY A 254 -0.54 27.02 9.24
C GLY A 254 0.12 27.84 8.12
N GLN A 255 1.10 27.29 7.41
CA GLN A 255 1.78 27.96 6.30
C GLN A 255 0.90 27.99 5.05
N LEU A 256 0.04 26.98 4.87
CA LEU A 256 -0.89 26.88 3.76
C LEU A 256 -2.33 26.91 4.27
N SER A 257 -3.11 27.88 3.80
CA SER A 257 -4.53 27.95 4.13
C SER A 257 -5.32 26.86 3.40
N SER A 258 -6.42 26.39 4.00
CA SER A 258 -7.31 25.39 3.39
C SER A 258 -7.85 25.84 2.03
N ALA A 259 -8.08 27.15 1.85
CA ALA A 259 -8.51 27.71 0.56
C ALA A 259 -7.43 27.58 -0.53
N ASN A 260 -6.16 27.83 -0.20
CA ASN A 260 -5.06 27.67 -1.14
C ASN A 260 -4.81 26.19 -1.49
N TYR A 261 -4.94 25.30 -0.49
CA TYR A 261 -4.89 23.86 -0.71
C TYR A 261 -5.97 23.38 -1.69
N GLN A 262 -7.22 23.85 -1.52
CA GLN A 262 -8.31 23.54 -2.44
C GLN A 262 -8.09 24.12 -3.85
N ARG A 263 -7.57 25.34 -3.95
CA ARG A 263 -7.23 25.96 -5.25
C ARG A 263 -6.17 25.14 -6.01
N LEU A 264 -5.16 24.62 -5.30
CA LEU A 264 -4.15 23.74 -5.89
C LEU A 264 -4.78 22.46 -6.44
N ALA A 265 -5.68 21.82 -5.68
CA ALA A 265 -6.41 20.64 -6.13
C ALA A 265 -7.26 20.92 -7.38
N ILE A 266 -7.98 22.05 -7.42
CA ILE A 266 -8.79 22.46 -8.57
C ILE A 266 -7.88 22.74 -9.79
N CYS A 267 -6.76 23.44 -9.60
CA CYS A 267 -5.79 23.71 -10.66
C CYS A 267 -5.21 22.41 -11.24
N SER A 268 -4.89 21.45 -10.37
CA SER A 268 -4.41 20.13 -10.77
C SER A 268 -5.43 19.41 -11.67
N GLN A 269 -6.70 19.33 -11.24
CA GLN A 269 -7.75 18.66 -12.00
C GLN A 269 -8.11 19.37 -13.32
N ARG A 270 -7.98 20.70 -13.36
CA ARG A 270 -8.36 21.51 -14.52
C ARG A 270 -7.28 21.58 -15.59
N SER A 271 -6.02 21.67 -15.19
CA SER A 271 -4.92 21.96 -16.12
C SER A 271 -3.86 20.87 -16.11
N PHE A 272 -3.39 20.45 -14.93
CA PHE A 272 -2.28 19.50 -14.83
C PHE A 272 -2.65 18.11 -15.35
N GLN A 273 -3.77 17.54 -14.90
CA GLN A 273 -4.18 16.19 -15.32
C GLN A 273 -4.51 16.10 -16.82
N PRO A 274 -5.28 17.03 -17.44
CA PRO A 274 -5.47 17.01 -18.89
C PRO A 274 -4.18 17.26 -19.67
N GLY A 275 -3.31 18.17 -19.20
CA GLY A 275 -2.00 18.41 -19.81
C GLY A 275 -1.11 17.17 -19.80
N LEU A 276 -1.06 16.47 -18.67
CA LEU A 276 -0.35 15.21 -18.52
C LEU A 276 -0.91 14.12 -19.44
N ARG A 277 -2.23 14.08 -19.60
CA ARG A 277 -2.93 13.15 -20.50
C ARG A 277 -2.55 13.37 -21.96
N LEU A 278 -2.59 14.63 -22.41
CA LEU A 278 -2.19 15.01 -23.77
C LEU A 278 -0.70 14.75 -24.01
N LEU A 279 0.16 15.10 -23.06
CA LEU A 279 1.60 14.80 -23.14
C LEU A 279 1.83 13.30 -23.32
N THR A 280 1.17 12.47 -22.52
CA THR A 280 1.30 11.01 -22.60
C THR A 280 0.82 10.48 -23.94
N ALA A 281 -0.33 10.96 -24.42
CA ALA A 281 -0.87 10.57 -25.72
C ALA A 281 0.05 10.97 -26.89
N ILE A 282 0.63 12.17 -26.84
CA ILE A 282 1.57 12.67 -27.86
C ILE A 282 2.83 11.81 -27.86
N VAL A 283 3.48 11.66 -26.70
CA VAL A 283 4.73 10.89 -26.62
C VAL A 283 4.52 9.43 -27.02
N ALA A 284 3.41 8.79 -26.59
CA ALA A 284 3.08 7.44 -27.00
C ALA A 284 2.73 7.36 -28.50
N GLY A 285 2.06 8.38 -29.05
CA GLY A 285 1.74 8.48 -30.47
C GLY A 285 2.97 8.62 -31.37
N LEU A 286 4.01 9.32 -30.90
CA LEU A 286 5.29 9.45 -31.60
C LEU A 286 6.05 8.12 -31.72
N VAL A 287 5.71 7.12 -30.89
CA VAL A 287 6.33 5.78 -30.90
C VAL A 287 5.67 4.87 -31.94
N LEU A 288 4.37 5.07 -32.24
CA LEU A 288 3.60 4.21 -33.14
C LEU A 288 4.24 3.99 -34.52
N PRO A 289 4.81 4.99 -35.21
CA PRO A 289 5.43 4.79 -36.53
C PRO A 289 6.65 3.86 -36.51
N GLY A 290 7.28 3.67 -35.35
CA GLY A 290 8.42 2.75 -35.19
C GLY A 290 8.02 1.28 -35.01
N LEU A 291 6.72 0.97 -34.92
CA LEU A 291 6.19 -0.38 -34.72
C LEU A 291 5.58 -0.90 -36.03
N ALA A 292 5.67 -2.21 -36.27
CA ALA A 292 5.01 -2.81 -37.43
C ALA A 292 3.49 -2.81 -37.24
N VAL A 293 2.74 -2.36 -38.27
CA VAL A 293 1.28 -2.17 -38.20
C VAL A 293 0.53 -3.49 -37.96
N THR A 294 1.12 -4.63 -38.29
CA THR A 294 0.54 -5.97 -38.06
C THR A 294 0.75 -6.49 -36.64
N ASP A 295 1.55 -5.82 -35.82
CA ASP A 295 1.81 -6.28 -34.46
C ASP A 295 0.66 -5.92 -33.51
N ILE A 296 0.25 -6.91 -32.71
CA ILE A 296 -0.71 -6.72 -31.62
C ILE A 296 -0.24 -5.60 -30.67
N SER A 297 1.08 -5.45 -30.50
CA SER A 297 1.69 -4.38 -29.69
C SER A 297 1.39 -2.98 -30.26
N ALA A 298 1.45 -2.79 -31.58
CA ALA A 298 1.13 -1.52 -32.24
C ALA A 298 -0.36 -1.20 -32.12
N LEU A 299 -1.23 -2.18 -32.35
CA LEU A 299 -2.68 -2.00 -32.21
C LEU A 299 -3.06 -1.65 -30.77
N SER A 300 -2.50 -2.35 -29.79
CA SER A 300 -2.77 -2.08 -28.37
C SER A 300 -2.30 -0.68 -27.94
N LEU A 301 -1.12 -0.22 -28.40
CA LEU A 301 -0.64 1.12 -28.13
C LEU A 301 -1.50 2.19 -28.82
N ALA A 302 -1.95 1.94 -30.05
CA ALA A 302 -2.84 2.86 -30.77
C ALA A 302 -4.17 3.05 -30.04
N VAL A 303 -4.76 1.96 -29.54
CA VAL A 303 -5.97 2.00 -28.70
C VAL A 303 -5.71 2.83 -27.43
N VAL A 304 -4.59 2.62 -26.74
CA VAL A 304 -4.20 3.40 -25.56
C VAL A 304 -4.06 4.89 -25.90
N VAL A 305 -3.42 5.25 -27.01
CA VAL A 305 -3.27 6.65 -27.45
C VAL A 305 -4.63 7.30 -27.71
N VAL A 306 -5.56 6.60 -28.36
CA VAL A 306 -6.92 7.10 -28.61
C VAL A 306 -7.67 7.30 -27.29
N MET A 307 -7.62 6.29 -26.40
CA MET A 307 -8.24 6.37 -25.07
C MET A 307 -7.71 7.56 -24.26
N LEU A 308 -6.39 7.80 -24.27
CA LEU A 308 -5.77 8.94 -23.59
C LEU A 308 -6.15 10.27 -24.25
N SER A 309 -6.10 10.37 -25.57
CA SER A 309 -6.41 11.61 -26.29
C SER A 309 -7.83 12.09 -25.97
N VAL A 310 -8.79 11.16 -26.06
CA VAL A 310 -10.21 11.42 -25.84
C VAL A 310 -10.56 11.49 -24.35
N GLY A 311 -9.72 10.95 -23.46
CA GLY A 311 -10.05 10.81 -22.04
C GLY A 311 -11.16 9.79 -21.83
N PHE A 312 -11.08 8.65 -22.51
CA PHE A 312 -11.97 7.53 -22.27
C PHE A 312 -11.27 6.53 -21.36
N ALA A 313 -11.79 6.32 -20.14
CA ALA A 313 -11.21 5.41 -19.15
C ALA A 313 -9.71 5.62 -18.90
N GLY A 314 -9.29 6.88 -18.71
CA GLY A 314 -7.87 7.27 -18.70
C GLY A 314 -6.97 6.52 -17.71
N ARG A 315 -7.48 6.09 -16.55
CA ARG A 315 -6.70 5.25 -15.60
C ARG A 315 -6.42 3.85 -16.16
N LEU A 316 -7.39 3.24 -16.84
CA LEU A 316 -7.19 1.94 -17.50
C LEU A 316 -6.20 2.07 -18.65
N ALA A 317 -6.29 3.16 -19.43
CA ALA A 317 -5.33 3.43 -20.49
C ALA A 317 -3.91 3.65 -19.93
N ALA A 318 -3.76 4.36 -18.82
CA ALA A 318 -2.49 4.54 -18.14
C ALA A 318 -1.92 3.21 -17.59
N LEU A 319 -2.77 2.35 -17.01
CA LEU A 319 -2.35 1.01 -16.57
C LEU A 319 -1.91 0.15 -17.76
N ALA A 320 -2.69 0.13 -18.83
CA ALA A 320 -2.37 -0.61 -20.05
C ALA A 320 -1.06 -0.11 -20.68
N LEU A 321 -0.81 1.21 -20.67
CA LEU A 321 0.45 1.79 -21.10
C LEU A 321 1.63 1.30 -20.25
N LEU A 322 1.51 1.32 -18.92
CA LEU A 322 2.57 0.86 -18.02
C LEU A 322 2.86 -0.64 -18.21
N LEU A 323 1.83 -1.46 -18.41
CA LEU A 323 2.01 -2.88 -18.74
C LEU A 323 2.66 -3.07 -20.11
N TRP A 324 2.28 -2.27 -21.10
CA TRP A 324 2.88 -2.28 -22.43
C TRP A 324 4.37 -1.91 -22.38
N LEU A 325 4.74 -0.94 -21.54
CA LEU A 325 6.13 -0.55 -21.26
C LEU A 325 6.94 -1.60 -20.48
N GLY A 326 6.32 -2.68 -20.03
CA GLY A 326 7.02 -3.85 -19.47
C GLY A 326 7.15 -4.99 -20.47
N GLY A 327 6.58 -4.84 -21.67
CA GLY A 327 6.60 -5.84 -22.73
C GLY A 327 7.78 -5.68 -23.70
N PRO A 328 7.91 -6.61 -24.66
CA PRO A 328 9.02 -6.63 -25.63
C PRO A 328 9.06 -5.42 -26.58
N GLY A 329 7.98 -4.62 -26.68
CA GLY A 329 7.91 -3.42 -27.53
C GLY A 329 8.78 -2.24 -27.06
N VAL A 330 9.39 -2.34 -25.88
CA VAL A 330 10.16 -1.27 -25.23
C VAL A 330 11.52 -1.04 -25.87
N ALA A 331 12.11 -2.07 -26.49
CA ALA A 331 13.47 -2.00 -27.06
C ALA A 331 13.63 -0.94 -28.16
N VAL A 332 12.51 -0.44 -28.72
CA VAL A 332 12.47 0.57 -29.78
C VAL A 332 12.45 2.01 -29.22
N LEU A 333 12.23 2.17 -27.91
CA LEU A 333 12.06 3.49 -27.28
C LEU A 333 13.40 4.18 -26.98
N GLN A 334 13.44 5.49 -27.23
CA GLN A 334 14.49 6.34 -26.66
C GLN A 334 14.35 6.39 -25.13
N PRO A 335 15.45 6.38 -24.35
CA PRO A 335 15.39 6.35 -22.88
C PRO A 335 14.57 7.49 -22.26
N LEU A 336 14.65 8.69 -22.85
CA LEU A 336 13.90 9.86 -22.38
C LEU A 336 12.39 9.71 -22.60
N ALA A 337 11.98 9.13 -23.74
CA ALA A 337 10.57 8.87 -24.04
C ALA A 337 10.00 7.80 -23.09
N GLN A 338 10.75 6.71 -22.85
CA GLN A 338 10.37 5.68 -21.89
C GLN A 338 10.18 6.26 -20.48
N LEU A 339 11.15 7.03 -19.98
CA LEU A 339 11.07 7.66 -18.66
C LEU A 339 9.86 8.60 -18.56
N THR A 340 9.62 9.40 -19.61
CA THR A 340 8.49 10.31 -19.67
C THR A 340 7.16 9.56 -19.60
N LEU A 341 7.01 8.46 -20.35
CA LEU A 341 5.79 7.65 -20.35
C LEU A 341 5.59 6.93 -19.01
N VAL A 342 6.66 6.43 -18.37
CA VAL A 342 6.57 5.82 -17.03
C VAL A 342 6.08 6.85 -16.01
N PHE A 343 6.67 8.05 -15.99
CA PHE A 343 6.28 9.09 -15.04
C PHE A 343 4.86 9.60 -15.30
N ALA A 344 4.57 9.97 -16.55
CA ALA A 344 3.27 10.51 -16.89
C ALA A 344 2.15 9.47 -16.77
N GLY A 345 2.40 8.22 -17.18
CA GLY A 345 1.49 7.10 -16.98
C GLY A 345 1.23 6.80 -15.50
N SER A 346 2.27 6.76 -14.67
CA SER A 346 2.14 6.58 -13.22
C SER A 346 1.29 7.68 -12.57
N TRP A 347 1.57 8.94 -12.91
CA TRP A 347 0.84 10.09 -12.37
C TRP A 347 -0.60 10.16 -12.87
N LEU A 348 -0.88 9.81 -14.13
CA LEU A 348 -2.25 9.67 -14.64
C LEU A 348 -3.01 8.56 -13.93
N LEU A 349 -2.35 7.42 -13.71
CA LEU A 349 -2.95 6.30 -13.00
C LEU A 349 -3.32 6.69 -11.56
N MET A 350 -2.48 7.48 -10.88
CA MET A 350 -2.69 7.91 -9.49
C MET A 350 -3.65 9.10 -9.35
N LEU A 351 -3.51 10.14 -10.17
CA LEU A 351 -4.24 11.40 -10.04
C LEU A 351 -5.56 11.41 -10.81
N GLY A 352 -5.66 10.62 -11.89
CA GLY A 352 -6.84 10.57 -12.76
C GLY A 352 -6.68 11.37 -14.04
N SER A 353 -7.77 11.39 -14.82
CA SER A 353 -7.79 11.86 -16.22
C SER A 353 -8.19 13.33 -16.41
N GLY A 354 -8.49 14.04 -15.31
CA GLY A 354 -8.91 15.44 -15.30
C GLY A 354 -10.37 15.68 -15.72
N ARG A 355 -10.81 16.94 -15.60
CA ARG A 355 -12.20 17.35 -15.90
C ARG A 355 -12.60 17.28 -17.38
N ALA A 356 -11.63 17.26 -18.30
CA ALA A 356 -11.85 17.23 -19.75
C ALA A 356 -11.89 15.79 -20.30
N SER A 357 -12.44 14.85 -19.54
CA SER A 357 -12.46 13.41 -19.82
C SER A 357 -13.85 13.01 -20.28
N LEU A 358 -13.99 12.36 -21.45
CA LEU A 358 -15.30 11.94 -21.95
C LEU A 358 -15.96 10.89 -21.05
N TRP A 359 -15.17 10.02 -20.40
CA TRP A 359 -15.69 9.04 -19.46
C TRP A 359 -14.70 8.71 -18.34
N GLY A 360 -14.95 9.29 -17.17
CA GLY A 360 -14.18 9.09 -15.94
C GLY A 360 -14.59 7.89 -15.08
N TRP A 361 -14.93 6.72 -15.68
CA TRP A 361 -15.42 5.55 -14.91
C TRP A 361 -14.47 5.16 -13.77
N GLY A 362 -13.15 5.17 -14.04
CA GLY A 362 -12.14 4.85 -13.03
C GLY A 362 -12.08 5.85 -11.87
N ASP A 363 -12.32 7.14 -12.13
CA ASP A 363 -12.37 8.16 -11.08
C ASP A 363 -13.64 7.96 -10.20
N ALA A 364 -14.77 7.60 -10.81
CA ALA A 364 -16.01 7.29 -10.09
C ALA A 364 -15.95 5.97 -9.32
N TRP A 365 -15.26 4.94 -9.83
CA TRP A 365 -15.10 3.66 -9.13
C TRP A 365 -14.20 3.81 -7.90
N VAL A 366 -13.08 4.53 -8.04
CA VAL A 366 -12.20 4.85 -6.91
C VAL A 366 -12.91 5.74 -5.88
N ALA A 367 -13.78 6.66 -6.29
CA ALA A 367 -14.58 7.46 -5.36
C ALA A 367 -15.76 6.67 -4.73
N ARG A 368 -16.32 5.66 -5.40
CA ARG A 368 -17.37 4.79 -4.81
C ARG A 368 -16.83 3.83 -3.74
N TYR A 369 -15.51 3.62 -3.69
CA TYR A 369 -14.84 2.95 -2.57
C TYR A 369 -14.97 3.71 -1.24
N ASP A 370 -15.48 4.96 -1.25
CA ASP A 370 -15.59 5.86 -0.09
C ASP A 370 -16.79 5.59 0.85
N GLY A 371 -17.46 4.43 0.75
CA GLY A 371 -18.39 3.96 1.78
C GLY A 371 -19.86 3.91 1.36
N ALA A 372 -20.19 2.85 0.61
CA ALA A 372 -21.54 2.28 0.58
C ALA A 372 -21.55 0.99 1.41
#